data_AF-A0A7X7Y6K1-F1
#
_entry.id   AF-A0A7X7Y6K1-F1
#
_cell.length_a   1.000
_cell.length_b   1.000
_cell.length_c   1.000
_cell.angle_alpha   90.00
_cell.angle_beta   90.00
_cell.angle_gamma   90.00
#
_symmetry.space_group_name_H-M   'P 1'
#
loop_
_entity.id
_entity.type
_entity.pdbx_description
1 polymer ?
#
loop_
_entity_poly.entity_id
_entity_poly.type
_entity_poly.pdbx_seq_one_letter_code
_entity_poly.pdbx_strand_id
1 'polypeptide(L)'
;MIINHNISALNAHRQLNANTNAVQKSLEKLSSGLRINRAGDDAAGLAISEKMRAQIRGLEMATKNAQDGISLIQTAEGALTETHAILQRMRELAVQAANDTNTDDDRTALQNEIIELIAEIDRIASDTEFNTQTLLNGTFTDKKFHIGANSGQFIEVEIGNMSASASGLGVSGVDISTQTGADGA
;
A
#
# COMPACT_ATOMS: atom_id res chain seq x y z
N MET A 1 4.38 55.44 62.33
CA MET A 1 4.84 56.10 61.09
C MET A 1 5.22 55.02 60.07
N ILE A 2 4.33 54.77 59.11
CA ILE A 2 4.40 53.72 58.08
C ILE A 2 5.20 54.26 56.88
N ILE A 3 6.48 54.60 57.08
CA ILE A 3 7.30 55.29 56.06
C ILE A 3 8.34 54.35 55.41
N ASN A 4 8.84 53.35 56.13
CA ASN A 4 9.87 52.47 55.57
C ASN A 4 9.31 51.43 54.60
N HIS A 5 8.06 50.97 54.79
CA HIS A 5 7.46 49.89 53.98
C HIS A 5 6.04 50.29 53.56
N ASN A 6 5.82 50.46 52.26
CA ASN A 6 4.50 50.76 51.72
C ASN A 6 3.76 49.45 51.39
N ILE A 7 3.06 48.90 52.39
CA ILE A 7 2.37 47.61 52.30
C ILE A 7 1.24 47.66 51.26
N SER A 8 0.52 48.78 51.14
CA SER A 8 -0.54 48.96 50.14
C SER A 8 0.01 48.93 48.71
N ALA A 9 1.14 49.60 48.45
CA ALA A 9 1.81 49.54 47.16
C ALA A 9 2.38 48.14 46.85
N LEU A 10 2.95 47.45 47.85
CA LEU A 10 3.43 46.08 47.68
C LEU A 10 2.29 45.09 47.38
N ASN A 11 1.12 45.28 47.98
CA ASN A 11 -0.06 44.46 47.67
C ASN A 11 -0.58 44.75 46.26
N ALA A 12 -0.72 46.03 45.89
CA ALA A 12 -1.10 46.44 44.54
C ALA A 12 -0.13 45.87 43.48
N HIS A 13 1.18 45.89 43.74
CA HIS A 13 2.20 45.30 42.86
C HIS A 13 2.07 43.78 42.75
N ARG A 14 1.80 43.05 43.85
CA ARG A 14 1.53 41.60 43.80
C ARG A 14 0.29 41.28 42.96
N GLN A 15 -0.79 42.04 43.13
CA GLN A 15 -2.02 41.85 42.38
C GLN A 15 -1.85 42.20 40.88
N LEU A 16 -1.07 43.25 40.58
CA LEU A 16 -0.69 43.60 39.21
C LEU A 16 0.09 42.45 38.56
N ASN A 17 1.10 41.90 39.24
CA ASN A 17 1.87 40.77 38.71
C ASN A 17 0.99 39.53 38.45
N ALA A 18 0.06 39.22 39.35
CA ALA A 18 -0.90 38.13 39.12
C ALA A 18 -1.77 38.38 37.87
N ASN A 19 -2.24 39.63 37.68
CA ASN A 19 -3.03 40.01 36.52
C ASN A 19 -2.20 39.98 35.22
N THR A 20 -0.98 40.51 35.23
CA THR A 20 -0.06 40.47 34.08
C THR A 20 0.22 39.03 33.65
N ASN A 21 0.46 38.12 34.60
CA ASN A 21 0.63 36.70 34.31
C ASN A 21 -0.64 36.06 33.71
N ALA A 22 -1.83 36.42 34.20
CA ALA A 22 -3.09 35.93 33.65
C ALA A 22 -3.33 36.44 32.21
N VAL A 23 -3.07 37.73 31.95
CA VAL A 23 -3.17 38.34 30.62
C VAL A 23 -2.18 37.69 29.65
N GLN A 24 -0.94 37.46 30.07
CA GLN A 24 0.07 36.77 29.26
C GLN A 24 -0.38 35.36 28.87
N LYS A 25 -0.95 34.58 29.81
CA LYS A 25 -1.52 33.26 29.50
C LYS A 25 -2.69 33.33 28.53
N SER A 26 -3.59 34.31 28.68
CA SER A 26 -4.70 34.50 27.74
C SER A 26 -4.21 34.87 26.34
N LEU A 27 -3.17 35.72 26.24
CA LEU A 27 -2.54 36.06 24.96
C LEU A 27 -1.85 34.85 24.32
N GLU A 28 -1.19 34.00 25.10
CA GLU A 28 -0.60 32.74 24.62
C GLU A 28 -1.68 31.80 24.04
N LYS A 29 -2.82 31.65 24.72
CA LYS A 29 -3.97 30.86 24.22
C LYS A 29 -4.61 31.47 22.98
N LEU A 30 -4.74 32.79 22.93
CA LEU A 30 -5.28 33.49 21.77
C LEU A 30 -4.36 33.35 20.55
N SER A 31 -3.05 33.51 20.73
CA SER A 31 -2.07 33.42 19.64
C SER A 31 -1.91 32.00 19.09
N SER A 32 -2.05 30.97 19.94
CA SER A 32 -1.96 29.56 19.54
C SER A 32 -3.29 28.99 19.05
N GLY A 33 -4.42 29.60 19.44
CA GLY A 33 -5.75 29.04 19.25
C GLY A 33 -6.04 27.80 20.11
N LEU A 34 -5.14 27.41 21.02
CA LEU A 34 -5.26 26.22 21.84
C LEU A 34 -5.63 26.58 23.28
N ARG A 35 -6.58 25.83 23.86
CA ARG A 35 -6.98 25.99 25.27
C ARG A 35 -5.88 25.55 26.26
N ILE A 36 -5.08 24.56 25.88
CA ILE A 36 -4.01 23.94 26.70
C ILE A 36 -2.69 24.08 25.92
N ASN A 37 -1.79 24.94 26.41
CA ASN A 37 -0.47 25.16 25.80
C ASN A 37 0.68 24.56 26.61
N ARG A 38 0.47 24.32 27.91
CA ARG A 38 1.50 23.83 28.84
C ARG A 38 0.93 22.77 29.76
N ALA A 39 1.79 21.88 30.26
CA ALA A 39 1.39 20.86 31.24
C ALA A 39 0.83 21.44 32.55
N GLY A 40 1.23 22.68 32.89
CA GLY A 40 0.74 23.39 34.07
C GLY A 40 -0.69 23.94 33.96
N ASP A 41 -1.30 23.96 32.76
CA ASP A 41 -2.69 24.38 32.58
C ASP A 41 -3.68 23.22 32.79
N ASP A 42 -3.36 22.05 32.24
CA ASP A 42 -4.13 20.81 32.37
C ASP A 42 -3.26 19.62 31.95
N ALA A 43 -2.64 18.94 32.92
CA ALA A 43 -1.72 17.84 32.64
C ALA A 43 -2.43 16.63 32.00
N ALA A 44 -3.64 16.32 32.44
CA ALA A 44 -4.42 15.20 31.90
C ALA A 44 -4.93 15.53 30.49
N GLY A 45 -5.47 16.73 30.30
CA GLY A 45 -5.91 17.21 28.98
C GLY A 45 -4.78 17.29 27.97
N LEU A 46 -3.58 17.73 28.38
CA LEU A 46 -2.40 17.72 27.53
C LEU A 46 -2.00 16.30 27.15
N ALA A 47 -1.92 15.37 28.12
CA ALA A 47 -1.56 13.98 27.86
C ALA A 47 -2.53 13.28 26.89
N ILE A 48 -3.84 13.49 27.05
CA ILE A 48 -4.85 12.97 26.14
C ILE A 48 -4.71 13.60 24.75
N SER A 49 -4.49 14.91 24.68
CA SER A 49 -4.31 15.61 23.39
C SER A 49 -3.05 15.15 22.65
N GLU A 50 -1.94 14.89 23.34
CA GLU A 50 -0.72 14.36 22.73
C GLU A 50 -0.90 12.91 22.26
N LYS A 51 -1.62 12.08 23.04
CA LYS A 51 -2.00 10.73 22.59
C LYS A 51 -2.82 10.80 21.29
N MET A 52 -3.82 11.68 21.22
CA MET A 52 -4.63 11.86 20.01
C MET A 52 -3.79 12.41 18.85
N ARG A 53 -2.89 13.37 19.08
CA ARG A 53 -1.97 13.88 18.04
C ARG A 53 -1.06 12.80 17.50
N ALA A 54 -0.51 11.94 18.37
CA ALA A 54 0.29 10.80 17.96
C ALA A 54 -0.54 9.82 17.11
N GLN A 55 -1.79 9.54 17.52
CA GLN A 55 -2.70 8.68 16.77
C GLN A 55 -3.06 9.28 15.40
N ILE A 56 -3.34 10.58 15.32
CA ILE A 56 -3.64 11.27 14.05
C ILE A 56 -2.45 11.15 13.10
N ARG A 57 -1.23 11.47 13.55
CA ARG A 57 -0.01 11.31 12.73
C ARG A 57 0.22 9.87 12.30
N GLY A 58 -0.09 8.90 13.17
CA GLY A 58 -0.06 7.47 12.83
C GLY A 58 -1.07 7.12 11.72
N LEU A 59 -2.30 7.65 11.80
CA LEU A 59 -3.33 7.45 10.78
C LEU A 59 -3.02 8.14 9.44
N GLU A 60 -2.38 9.32 9.46
CA GLU A 60 -1.90 9.99 8.25
C GLU A 60 -0.86 9.12 7.52
N MET A 61 0.11 8.56 8.25
CA MET A 61 1.08 7.63 7.68
C MET A 61 0.43 6.33 7.20
N ALA A 62 -0.53 5.80 7.95
CA ALA A 62 -1.30 4.63 7.54
C ALA A 62 -2.07 4.88 6.22
N THR A 63 -2.61 6.08 6.04
CA THR A 63 -3.30 6.46 4.79
C THR A 63 -2.33 6.46 3.61
N LYS A 64 -1.12 7.00 3.80
CA LYS A 64 -0.07 6.95 2.78
C LYS A 64 0.34 5.51 2.45
N ASN A 65 0.56 4.66 3.47
CA ASN A 65 0.88 3.25 3.26
C ASN A 65 -0.24 2.51 2.52
N ALA A 66 -1.50 2.82 2.81
CA ALA A 66 -2.65 2.25 2.10
C ALA A 66 -2.65 2.65 0.62
N GLN A 67 -2.31 3.91 0.31
CA GLN A 67 -2.17 4.38 -1.08
C GLN A 67 -1.04 3.64 -1.81
N ASP A 68 0.12 3.45 -1.16
CA ASP A 68 1.22 2.67 -1.74
C ASP A 68 0.80 1.22 -2.00
N GLY A 69 0.03 0.62 -1.09
CA GLY A 69 -0.57 -0.71 -1.28
C GLY A 69 -1.55 -0.77 -2.44
N ILE A 70 -2.40 0.25 -2.61
CA ILE A 70 -3.31 0.35 -3.77
C ILE A 70 -2.52 0.43 -5.07
N SER A 71 -1.50 1.29 -5.14
CA SER A 71 -0.67 1.43 -6.35
C SER A 71 0.05 0.12 -6.69
N LEU A 72 0.56 -0.61 -5.70
CA LEU A 72 1.17 -1.92 -5.90
C LEU A 72 0.18 -2.93 -6.47
N ILE A 73 -1.03 -3.01 -5.91
CA ILE A 73 -2.08 -3.93 -6.37
C ILE A 73 -2.48 -3.58 -7.81
N GLN A 74 -2.62 -2.29 -8.14
CA GLN A 74 -2.94 -1.85 -9.49
C GLN A 74 -1.85 -2.20 -10.50
N THR A 75 -0.57 -2.12 -10.13
CA THR A 75 0.53 -2.59 -10.98
C THR A 75 0.43 -4.09 -11.24
N ALA A 76 0.16 -4.88 -10.19
CA ALA A 76 -0.05 -6.33 -10.35
C ALA A 76 -1.29 -6.65 -11.22
N GLU A 77 -2.41 -5.95 -11.02
CA GLU A 77 -3.65 -6.13 -11.78
C GLU A 77 -3.48 -5.78 -13.27
N GLY A 78 -2.74 -4.70 -13.57
CA GLY A 78 -2.42 -4.33 -14.95
C GLY A 78 -1.62 -5.41 -15.66
N ALA A 79 -0.59 -5.96 -15.01
CA ALA A 79 0.20 -7.06 -15.57
C ALA A 79 -0.64 -8.35 -15.74
N LEU A 80 -1.51 -8.67 -14.78
CA LEU A 80 -2.42 -9.82 -14.87
C LEU A 80 -3.45 -9.69 -16.00
N THR A 81 -3.84 -8.46 -16.35
CA THR A 81 -4.74 -8.22 -17.49
C THR A 81 -4.07 -8.62 -18.81
N GLU A 82 -2.77 -8.31 -18.97
CA GLU A 82 -1.99 -8.75 -20.13
C GLU A 82 -1.80 -10.27 -20.14
N THR A 83 -1.47 -10.87 -18.99
CA THR A 83 -1.41 -12.34 -18.86
C THR A 83 -2.73 -12.99 -19.25
N HIS A 84 -3.87 -12.43 -18.84
CA HIS A 84 -5.19 -12.93 -19.20
C HIS A 84 -5.45 -12.84 -20.71
N ALA A 85 -5.08 -11.73 -21.35
CA ALA A 85 -5.20 -11.56 -22.80
C ALA A 85 -4.34 -12.60 -23.57
N ILE A 86 -3.13 -12.86 -23.09
CA ILE A 86 -2.24 -13.88 -23.67
C ILE A 86 -2.86 -15.28 -23.53
N LEU A 87 -3.36 -15.64 -22.35
CA LEU A 87 -4.02 -16.93 -22.13
C LEU A 87 -5.24 -17.12 -23.03
N GLN A 88 -6.03 -16.06 -23.24
CA GLN A 88 -7.14 -16.10 -24.18
C GLN A 88 -6.64 -16.33 -25.61
N ARG A 89 -5.56 -15.67 -26.04
CA ARG A 89 -4.95 -15.90 -27.35
C ARG A 89 -4.43 -17.32 -27.51
N MET A 90 -3.76 -17.88 -26.49
CA MET A 90 -3.31 -19.27 -26.48
C MET A 90 -4.48 -20.24 -26.67
N ARG A 91 -5.62 -19.97 -26.01
CA ARG A 91 -6.83 -20.76 -26.17
C ARG A 91 -7.41 -20.68 -27.59
N GLU A 92 -7.40 -19.50 -28.20
CA GLU A 92 -7.83 -19.35 -29.60
C GLU A 92 -6.94 -20.16 -30.55
N LEU A 93 -5.62 -20.15 -30.33
CA LEU A 93 -4.67 -20.93 -31.11
C LEU A 93 -4.87 -22.44 -30.92
N ALA A 94 -5.13 -22.89 -29.70
CA ALA A 94 -5.43 -24.29 -29.42
C ALA A 94 -6.71 -24.76 -30.15
N VAL A 95 -7.79 -23.97 -30.08
CA VAL A 95 -9.04 -24.26 -30.82
C VAL A 95 -8.83 -24.21 -32.33
N GLN A 96 -8.02 -23.28 -32.83
CA GLN A 96 -7.66 -23.23 -34.25
C GLN A 96 -6.90 -24.49 -34.65
N ALA A 97 -5.88 -24.88 -33.88
CA ALA A 97 -5.08 -26.07 -34.13
C ALA A 97 -5.93 -27.34 -34.05
N ALA A 98 -6.93 -27.45 -33.17
CA ALA A 98 -7.81 -28.61 -33.06
C ALA A 98 -8.55 -28.95 -34.38
N ASN A 99 -8.72 -27.99 -35.28
CA ASN A 99 -9.41 -28.21 -36.56
C ASN A 99 -8.61 -29.12 -37.53
N ASP A 100 -9.27 -30.16 -38.05
CA ASP A 100 -8.72 -31.14 -39.00
C ASP A 100 -8.25 -30.55 -40.33
N THR A 101 -8.68 -29.32 -40.66
CA THR A 101 -8.28 -28.65 -41.90
C THR A 101 -6.84 -28.13 -41.87
N ASN A 102 -6.22 -28.04 -40.70
CA ASN A 102 -4.83 -27.59 -40.56
C ASN A 102 -3.84 -28.73 -40.77
N THR A 103 -2.78 -28.46 -41.53
CA THR A 103 -1.70 -29.41 -41.75
C THR A 103 -0.76 -29.48 -40.53
N ASP A 104 0.10 -30.50 -40.46
CA ASP A 104 1.10 -30.64 -39.40
C ASP A 104 2.12 -29.47 -39.40
N ASP A 105 2.43 -28.93 -40.58
CA ASP A 105 3.28 -27.75 -40.72
C ASP A 105 2.59 -26.50 -40.14
N ASP A 106 1.29 -26.33 -40.37
CA ASP A 106 0.50 -25.22 -39.79
C ASP A 106 0.42 -25.33 -38.26
N ARG A 107 0.20 -26.55 -37.74
CA ARG A 107 0.19 -26.82 -36.29
C ARG A 107 1.54 -26.50 -35.65
N THR A 108 2.63 -26.82 -36.33
CA THR A 108 3.98 -26.48 -35.87
C THR A 108 4.20 -24.97 -35.82
N ALA A 109 3.69 -24.21 -36.80
CA ALA A 109 3.76 -22.75 -36.76
C ALA A 109 2.92 -22.15 -35.62
N LEU A 110 1.71 -22.67 -35.36
CA LEU A 110 0.87 -22.26 -34.23
C LEU A 110 1.52 -22.61 -32.89
N GLN A 111 2.19 -23.77 -32.78
CA GLN A 111 2.95 -24.15 -31.59
C GLN A 111 4.08 -23.16 -31.32
N ASN A 112 4.78 -22.69 -32.34
CA ASN A 112 5.82 -21.67 -32.17
C ASN A 112 5.23 -20.35 -31.63
N GLU A 113 4.04 -19.93 -32.08
CA GLU A 113 3.34 -18.77 -31.51
C GLU A 113 3.02 -19.00 -30.02
N ILE A 114 2.52 -20.19 -29.64
CA ILE A 114 2.29 -20.55 -28.24
C ILE A 114 3.58 -20.48 -27.40
N ILE A 115 4.70 -20.95 -27.92
CA ILE A 115 5.99 -20.91 -27.21
C ILE A 115 6.41 -19.46 -26.91
N GLU A 116 6.25 -18.55 -27.87
CA GLU A 116 6.54 -17.13 -27.67
C GLU A 116 5.57 -16.49 -26.65
N LEU A 117 4.29 -16.85 -26.69
CA LEU A 117 3.30 -16.39 -25.70
C LEU A 117 3.61 -16.90 -24.28
N ILE A 118 4.07 -18.15 -24.15
CA ILE A 118 4.54 -18.72 -22.87
C ILE A 118 5.75 -17.94 -22.35
N ALA A 119 6.73 -17.64 -23.22
CA ALA A 119 7.90 -16.86 -22.86
C ALA A 119 7.52 -15.44 -22.41
N GLU A 120 6.52 -14.83 -23.05
CA GLU A 120 6.01 -13.51 -22.66
C GLU A 120 5.28 -13.55 -21.31
N ILE A 121 4.51 -14.61 -21.00
CA ILE A 121 3.94 -14.80 -19.66
C ILE A 121 5.04 -14.87 -18.61
N ASP A 122 6.09 -15.67 -18.84
CA ASP A 122 7.22 -15.79 -17.92
C ASP A 122 7.96 -14.45 -17.74
N ARG A 123 8.12 -13.68 -18.82
CA ARG A 123 8.71 -12.35 -18.78
C ARG A 123 7.86 -11.37 -17.98
N ILE A 124 6.54 -11.35 -18.16
CA ILE A 124 5.62 -10.54 -17.35
C ILE A 124 5.74 -10.94 -15.87
N ALA A 125 5.83 -12.24 -15.58
CA ALA A 125 5.97 -12.72 -14.21
C ALA A 125 7.31 -12.31 -13.56
N SER A 126 8.42 -12.28 -14.30
CA SER A 126 9.74 -11.89 -13.81
C SER A 126 9.97 -10.39 -13.72
N ASP A 127 9.47 -9.63 -14.71
CA ASP A 127 9.80 -8.22 -14.89
C ASP A 127 8.80 -7.28 -14.19
N THR A 128 7.64 -7.78 -13.76
CA THR A 128 6.66 -6.96 -13.04
C THR A 128 7.14 -6.67 -11.63
N GLU A 129 7.66 -5.46 -11.45
CA GLU A 129 8.20 -4.97 -10.18
C GLU A 129 7.49 -3.70 -9.70
N PHE A 130 7.36 -3.59 -8.38
CA PHE A 130 7.02 -2.34 -7.71
C PHE A 130 8.09 -2.02 -6.66
N ASN A 131 8.75 -0.87 -6.79
CA ASN A 131 9.84 -0.48 -5.91
C ASN A 131 10.88 -1.60 -5.74
N THR A 132 11.37 -2.15 -6.86
CA THR A 132 12.37 -3.25 -6.93
C THR A 132 11.95 -4.59 -6.31
N GLN A 133 10.66 -4.76 -5.99
CA GLN A 133 10.12 -6.04 -5.55
C GLN A 133 9.29 -6.65 -6.68
N THR A 134 9.66 -7.86 -7.10
CA THR A 134 8.88 -8.65 -8.05
C THR A 134 7.55 -9.06 -7.43
N LEU A 135 6.47 -8.92 -8.19
CA LEU A 135 5.11 -9.13 -7.68
C LEU A 135 4.55 -10.50 -8.05
N LEU A 136 4.85 -11.00 -9.25
CA LEU A 136 4.11 -12.10 -9.89
C LEU A 136 4.84 -13.44 -9.93
N ASN A 137 6.08 -13.51 -9.42
CA ASN A 137 6.89 -14.74 -9.44
C ASN A 137 6.61 -15.70 -8.25
N GLY A 138 5.63 -15.38 -7.40
CA GLY A 138 5.28 -16.16 -6.20
C GLY A 138 6.18 -15.92 -4.99
N THR A 139 7.15 -15.01 -5.07
CA THR A 139 7.97 -14.60 -3.91
C THR A 139 7.29 -13.53 -3.06
N PHE A 140 6.20 -12.93 -3.55
CA PHE A 140 5.45 -11.88 -2.86
C PHE A 140 4.46 -12.47 -1.84
N THR A 141 5.02 -13.07 -0.79
CA THR A 141 4.29 -13.73 0.31
C THR A 141 4.48 -12.96 1.63
N ASP A 142 3.51 -13.08 2.54
CA ASP A 142 3.52 -12.50 3.89
C ASP A 142 3.80 -10.98 3.96
N LYS A 143 3.39 -10.23 2.93
CA LYS A 143 3.63 -8.78 2.84
C LYS A 143 2.57 -8.03 3.63
N LYS A 144 3.00 -7.21 4.59
CA LYS A 144 2.12 -6.51 5.53
C LYS A 144 2.12 -5.02 5.27
N PHE A 145 0.93 -4.48 5.03
CA PHE A 145 0.69 -3.04 4.91
C PHE A 145 0.07 -2.52 6.20
N HIS A 146 0.80 -1.67 6.92
CA HIS A 146 0.30 -1.03 8.13
C HIS A 146 -0.68 0.09 7.79
N ILE A 147 -1.96 -0.17 8.05
CA ILE A 147 -3.09 0.72 7.74
C ILE A 147 -3.77 1.28 9.00
N GLY A 148 -3.13 1.18 10.16
CA GLY A 148 -3.62 1.80 11.39
C GLY A 148 -2.49 2.39 12.24
N ALA A 149 -2.88 3.16 13.25
CA ALA A 149 -1.95 3.84 14.13
C ALA A 149 -1.40 2.96 15.26
N ASN A 150 -2.01 1.80 15.51
CA ASN A 150 -1.61 0.89 16.58
C ASN A 150 -0.92 -0.37 16.05
N SER A 151 -0.15 -1.02 16.92
CA SER A 151 0.45 -2.33 16.62
C SER A 151 -0.63 -3.36 16.28
N GLY A 152 -0.35 -4.21 15.30
CA GLY A 152 -1.27 -5.25 14.84
C GLY A 152 -2.34 -4.77 13.84
N GLN A 153 -2.39 -3.49 13.49
CA GLN A 153 -3.32 -2.97 12.47
C GLN A 153 -2.65 -2.99 11.09
N PHE A 154 -2.69 -4.14 10.42
CA PHE A 154 -2.17 -4.33 9.08
C PHE A 154 -3.09 -5.19 8.22
N ILE A 155 -2.94 -5.05 6.90
CA ILE A 155 -3.48 -5.98 5.91
C ILE A 155 -2.31 -6.81 5.39
N GLU A 156 -2.52 -8.12 5.33
CA GLU A 156 -1.58 -9.05 4.69
C GLU A 156 -2.03 -9.26 3.24
N VAL A 157 -1.08 -9.15 2.32
CA VAL A 157 -1.29 -9.32 0.88
C VAL A 157 -0.30 -10.38 0.40
N GLU A 158 -0.84 -11.34 -0.33
CA GLU A 158 -0.08 -12.38 -1.00
C GLU A 158 -0.46 -12.37 -2.48
N ILE A 159 0.55 -12.48 -3.34
CA ILE A 159 0.36 -12.67 -4.77
C ILE A 159 0.99 -14.00 -5.15
N GLY A 160 0.17 -14.90 -5.69
CA GLY A 160 0.60 -16.23 -6.13
C GLY A 160 1.58 -16.17 -7.30
N ASN A 161 2.19 -17.31 -7.60
CA ASN A 161 3.05 -17.45 -8.77
C ASN A 161 2.23 -17.44 -10.06
N MET A 162 2.48 -16.50 -10.96
CA MET A 162 1.82 -16.34 -12.25
C MET A 162 2.73 -16.69 -13.44
N SER A 163 3.88 -17.32 -13.20
CA SER A 163 4.72 -17.88 -14.28
C SER A 163 3.98 -18.99 -15.03
N ALA A 164 4.42 -19.28 -16.25
CA ALA A 164 3.88 -20.36 -17.07
C ALA A 164 4.14 -21.76 -16.50
N SER A 165 5.04 -21.87 -15.52
CA SER A 165 5.42 -23.13 -14.86
C SER A 165 4.24 -23.87 -14.19
N ALA A 166 4.41 -25.16 -13.92
CA ALA A 166 3.41 -26.01 -13.24
C ALA A 166 3.02 -25.51 -11.83
N SER A 167 3.90 -24.78 -11.15
CA SER A 167 3.63 -24.17 -9.85
C SER A 167 2.91 -22.82 -9.95
N GLY A 168 2.74 -22.31 -11.17
CA GLY A 168 1.97 -21.11 -11.48
C GLY A 168 0.75 -21.45 -12.33
N LEU A 169 0.74 -21.00 -13.59
CA LEU A 169 -0.39 -21.16 -14.50
C LEU A 169 -0.46 -22.54 -15.19
N GLY A 170 0.63 -23.31 -15.19
CA GLY A 170 0.65 -24.67 -15.74
C GLY A 170 0.57 -24.76 -17.27
N VAL A 171 0.84 -23.67 -17.98
CA VAL A 171 0.74 -23.59 -19.45
C VAL A 171 2.04 -23.96 -20.18
N SER A 172 3.15 -24.16 -19.46
CA SER A 172 4.44 -24.54 -20.05
C SER A 172 4.44 -25.87 -20.81
N GLY A 173 3.46 -26.74 -20.52
CA GLY A 173 3.32 -28.07 -21.15
C GLY A 173 2.32 -28.14 -22.29
N VAL A 174 1.76 -27.00 -22.72
CA VAL A 174 0.77 -26.97 -23.81
C VAL A 174 1.46 -27.30 -25.13
N ASP A 175 1.09 -28.43 -25.72
CA ASP A 175 1.58 -28.91 -27.01
C ASP A 175 0.39 -29.15 -27.96
N ILE A 176 0.27 -28.27 -28.95
CA ILE A 176 -0.76 -28.30 -30.00
C ILE A 176 -0.19 -28.76 -31.35
N SER A 177 1.04 -29.28 -31.38
CA SER A 177 1.68 -29.79 -32.61
C SER A 177 0.96 -30.99 -33.22
N THR A 178 0.10 -31.65 -32.43
CA THR A 178 -0.77 -32.75 -32.88
C THR A 178 -2.24 -32.42 -32.63
N GLN A 179 -3.14 -33.04 -33.39
CA GLN A 179 -4.58 -32.90 -33.16
C GLN A 179 -5.00 -33.34 -31.77
N THR A 180 -4.56 -34.52 -31.34
CA THR A 180 -4.86 -35.04 -30.00
C THR A 180 -4.32 -34.13 -28.89
N GLY A 181 -3.17 -33.49 -29.11
CA GLY A 181 -2.61 -32.51 -28.18
C GLY A 181 -3.43 -31.21 -28.13
N ALA A 182 -3.86 -30.72 -29.30
CA ALA A 182 -4.72 -29.54 -29.42
C ALA A 182 -6.12 -29.74 -28.83
N ASP A 183 -6.70 -30.95 -28.93
CA ASP A 183 -7.99 -31.29 -28.32
C ASP A 183 -7.91 -31.41 -26.78
N GLY A 184 -6.72 -31.67 -26.24
CA GLY A 184 -6.47 -31.83 -24.80
C GLY A 184 -5.99 -30.56 -24.08
N ALA A 185 -5.65 -29.52 -24.82
CA ALA A 185 -5.16 -28.22 -24.35
C ALA A 185 -6.31 -27.23 -24.07
#